data_AF-A0A7V9KTX0-F1
#
_entry.id   AF-A0A7V9KTX0-F1
#
_cell.length_a   1.000
_cell.length_b   1.000
_cell.length_c   1.000
_cell.angle_alpha   90.00
_cell.angle_beta   90.00
_cell.angle_gamma   90.00
#
_symmetry.space_group_name_H-M   'P 1'
#
loop_
_entity.id
_entity.type
_entity.pdbx_description
1 polymer ?
#
loop_
_entity_poly.entity_id
_entity_poly.type
_entity_poly.pdbx_seq_one_letter_code
_entity_poly.pdbx_strand_id
1 'polypeptide(L)'
;VESLRHVAPTFHGDTIYGQTTVLDKWESTSKDDRGVVHVETRGCNQDGTLVCVFRRKVMVPKQSYLDARGGEQPGRPSIRDAGEPQP
;
A
#
# COMPACT_ATOMS: atom_id res chain seq x y z
N VAL A 1 6.36 3.92 -9.65
CA VAL A 1 4.97 4.17 -10.09
C VAL A 1 4.99 4.10 -11.60
N GLU A 2 4.17 3.26 -12.20
CA GLU A 2 4.15 3.03 -13.65
C GLU A 2 3.32 4.10 -14.36
N SER A 3 2.19 4.46 -13.77
CA SER A 3 1.34 5.54 -14.24
C SER A 3 0.71 6.27 -13.06
N LEU A 4 0.49 7.57 -13.22
CA LEU A 4 -0.20 8.44 -12.29
C LEU A 4 -1.03 9.44 -13.10
N ARG A 5 -2.33 9.51 -12.82
CA ARG A 5 -3.26 10.42 -13.48
C ARG A 5 -4.04 11.19 -12.44
N HIS A 6 -3.88 12.51 -12.45
CA HIS A 6 -4.73 13.43 -11.70
C HIS A 6 -6.00 13.69 -12.53
N VAL A 7 -7.14 13.24 -12.02
CA VAL A 7 -8.43 13.30 -12.73
C VAL A 7 -9.19 14.57 -12.37
N ALA A 8 -9.12 14.97 -11.09
CA ALA A 8 -9.72 16.18 -10.55
C ALA A 8 -8.81 16.77 -9.46
N PRO A 9 -8.88 18.08 -9.19
CA PRO A 9 -8.16 18.68 -8.08
C PRO A 9 -8.69 18.19 -6.73
N THR A 10 -7.89 18.38 -5.69
CA THR A 10 -8.28 18.21 -4.29
C THR A 10 -8.09 19.53 -3.57
N PHE A 11 -8.89 19.80 -2.54
CA PHE A 11 -8.81 21.01 -1.73
C PHE A 11 -8.68 20.69 -0.25
N HIS A 12 -8.28 21.69 0.54
CA HIS A 12 -8.28 21.55 1.99
C HIS A 12 -9.69 21.22 2.50
N GLY A 13 -9.79 20.23 3.38
CA GLY A 13 -11.07 19.72 3.89
C GLY A 13 -11.61 18.51 3.13
N ASP A 14 -11.07 18.17 1.95
CA ASP A 14 -11.45 16.93 1.28
C ASP A 14 -11.04 15.70 2.10
N THR A 15 -11.93 14.71 2.15
CA THR A 15 -11.64 13.39 2.71
C THR A 15 -11.42 12.42 1.57
N ILE A 16 -10.23 11.81 1.50
CA ILE A 16 -9.85 10.92 0.40
C ILE A 16 -9.95 9.46 0.84
N TYR A 17 -10.66 8.65 0.05
CA TYR A 17 -10.71 7.21 0.15
C TYR A 17 -9.90 6.58 -0.97
N GLY A 18 -9.16 5.52 -0.65
CA GLY A 18 -8.37 4.76 -1.62
C GLY A 18 -8.89 3.33 -1.77
N GLN A 19 -9.28 2.95 -2.98
CA GLN A 19 -9.57 1.56 -3.33
C GLN A 19 -8.44 1.01 -4.20
N THR A 20 -7.85 -0.11 -3.78
CA THR A 20 -6.78 -0.77 -4.53
C THR A 20 -7.27 -2.10 -5.08
N THR A 21 -7.11 -2.31 -6.38
CA THR A 21 -7.41 -3.56 -7.08
C THR A 21 -6.11 -4.24 -7.45
N VAL A 22 -5.97 -5.52 -7.11
CA VAL A 22 -4.87 -6.36 -7.59
C VAL A 22 -5.14 -6.72 -9.04
N LEU A 23 -4.22 -6.35 -9.93
CA LEU A 23 -4.33 -6.62 -11.36
C LEU A 23 -3.62 -7.92 -11.74
N ASP A 24 -2.45 -8.15 -11.15
CA ASP A 24 -1.62 -9.31 -11.45
C ASP A 24 -0.64 -9.59 -10.29
N LYS A 25 -0.09 -10.81 -10.23
CA LYS A 25 0.94 -11.20 -9.27
C LYS A 25 1.90 -12.23 -9.89
N TRP A 26 3.18 -12.13 -9.55
CA TRP A 26 4.18 -13.11 -9.96
C TRP A 26 5.32 -13.22 -8.95
N GLU A 27 6.04 -14.34 -9.02
CA GLU A 27 7.22 -14.59 -8.19
C GLU A 27 8.37 -13.66 -8.55
N SER A 28 9.13 -13.19 -7.56
CA SER A 28 10.34 -12.43 -7.85
C SER A 28 11.39 -13.36 -8.46
N THR A 29 11.92 -12.96 -9.61
CA THR A 29 12.98 -13.72 -10.29
C THR A 29 14.35 -13.58 -9.63
N SER A 30 14.53 -12.60 -8.75
CA SER A 30 15.81 -12.32 -8.08
C SER A 30 15.82 -12.61 -6.58
N LYS A 31 14.65 -12.75 -5.95
CA LYS A 31 14.52 -13.02 -4.51
C LYS A 31 13.39 -13.99 -4.21
N ASP A 32 13.71 -15.22 -3.84
CA ASP A 32 12.70 -16.25 -3.54
C ASP A 32 11.89 -16.00 -2.25
N ASP A 33 12.20 -14.97 -1.47
CA ASP A 33 11.48 -14.65 -0.23
C ASP A 33 10.25 -13.75 -0.45
N ARG A 34 9.97 -13.31 -1.68
CA ARG A 34 8.93 -12.32 -1.99
C ARG A 34 8.37 -12.42 -3.41
N GLY A 35 7.15 -11.96 -3.60
CA GLY A 35 6.52 -11.78 -4.90
C GLY A 35 6.34 -10.31 -5.27
N VAL A 36 6.00 -10.07 -6.53
CA VAL A 36 5.54 -8.76 -7.03
C VAL A 36 4.02 -8.79 -7.16
N VAL A 37 3.36 -7.78 -6.63
CA VAL A 37 1.92 -7.55 -6.83
C VAL A 37 1.75 -6.26 -7.62
N HIS A 38 1.13 -6.35 -8.80
CA HIS A 38 0.77 -5.20 -9.60
C HIS A 38 -0.63 -4.73 -9.21
N VAL A 39 -0.75 -3.46 -8.84
CA VAL A 39 -1.99 -2.89 -8.35
C VAL A 39 -2.36 -1.60 -9.08
N GLU A 40 -3.66 -1.37 -9.21
CA GLU A 40 -4.24 -0.06 -9.52
C GLU A 40 -4.94 0.48 -8.28
N THR A 41 -4.64 1.72 -7.92
CA THR A 41 -5.33 2.42 -6.85
C THR A 41 -6.14 3.57 -7.43
N ARG A 42 -7.40 3.64 -7.04
CA ARG A 42 -8.33 4.74 -7.33
C ARG A 42 -8.56 5.53 -6.04
N GLY A 43 -8.30 6.83 -6.09
CA GLY A 43 -8.61 7.77 -5.03
C GLY A 43 -9.88 8.55 -5.34
N CYS A 44 -10.85 8.55 -4.43
CA CYS A 44 -12.06 9.37 -4.51
C CYS A 44 -12.20 10.30 -3.30
N ASN A 45 -12.83 11.47 -3.47
CA ASN A 45 -13.17 12.36 -2.37
C ASN A 45 -14.51 11.96 -1.70
N GLN A 46 -14.95 12.73 -0.70
CA GLN A 46 -16.20 12.52 0.06
C GLN A 46 -17.47 12.45 -0.80
N ASP A 47 -17.47 13.10 -1.96
CA ASP A 47 -18.61 13.13 -2.90
C ASP A 47 -18.56 11.97 -3.90
N GLY A 48 -17.57 11.07 -3.77
CA GLY A 48 -17.32 9.99 -4.72
C GLY A 48 -16.60 10.44 -6.00
N THR A 49 -16.14 11.70 -6.08
CA THR A 49 -15.41 12.20 -7.25
C THR A 49 -14.05 11.52 -7.34
N LEU A 50 -13.76 10.90 -8.49
CA LEU A 50 -12.45 10.32 -8.76
C LEU A 50 -11.40 11.44 -8.91
N VAL A 51 -10.44 11.49 -8.00
CA VAL A 51 -9.38 12.52 -7.99
C VAL A 51 -8.06 12.01 -8.56
N CYS A 52 -7.76 10.72 -8.38
CA CYS A 52 -6.49 10.15 -8.80
C CYS A 52 -6.62 8.67 -9.17
N VAL A 53 -5.87 8.26 -10.20
CA VAL A 53 -5.66 6.84 -10.53
C VAL A 53 -4.17 6.61 -10.75
N PHE A 54 -3.61 5.59 -10.11
CA PHE A 54 -2.21 5.23 -10.34
C PHE A 54 -2.00 3.72 -10.30
N ARG A 55 -0.98 3.27 -11.04
CA ARG A 55 -0.53 1.88 -11.04
C ARG A 55 0.87 1.76 -10.48
N ARG A 56 1.08 0.75 -9.64
CA ARG A 56 2.38 0.46 -9.04
C ARG A 56 2.57 -1.02 -8.81
N LYS A 57 3.84 -1.43 -8.77
CA LYS A 57 4.26 -2.76 -8.36
C LYS A 57 4.75 -2.67 -6.92
N VAL A 58 4.27 -3.56 -6.06
CA VAL A 58 4.71 -3.67 -4.66
C VAL A 58 5.35 -5.02 -4.42
N MET A 59 6.41 -5.03 -3.60
CA MET A 59 7.03 -6.28 -3.16
C MET A 59 6.31 -6.77 -1.92
N VAL A 60 5.83 -8.01 -1.94
CA VAL A 60 5.10 -8.62 -0.82
C VAL A 60 5.85 -9.87 -0.38
N PRO A 61 6.22 -10.00 0.91
CA PRO A 61 6.84 -11.22 1.43
C PRO A 61 5.94 -12.44 1.19
N LYS A 62 6.56 -13.58 0.84
CA LYS A 62 5.86 -14.86 0.80
C LYS A 62 5.70 -15.43 2.21
N GLN A 63 4.83 -16.44 2.34
CA GLN A 63 4.65 -17.15 3.61
C GLN A 63 5.98 -17.75 4.11
N SER A 64 6.81 -18.30 3.20
CA SER A 64 8.13 -18.85 3.54
C SER A 64 9.07 -17.85 4.22
N TYR A 65 8.98 -16.56 3.88
CA TYR A 65 9.74 -15.51 4.54
C TYR A 65 9.30 -15.31 6.00
N LEU A 66 8.00 -15.39 6.26
CA LEU A 66 7.44 -15.26 7.61
C LEU A 66 7.81 -16.45 8.47
N ASP A 67 7.67 -17.66 7.91
CA ASP A 67 8.00 -18.90 8.61
C ASP A 67 9.47 -18.90 9.08
N ALA A 68 10.39 -18.39 8.24
CA ALA A 68 11.80 -18.24 8.58
C ALA A 68 12.10 -17.17 9.65
N ARG A 69 11.14 -16.29 9.98
CA ARG A 69 11.30 -15.16 10.91
C ARG A 69 10.36 -15.18 12.11
N GLY A 70 9.80 -16.34 12.44
CA GLY A 70 8.93 -16.50 13.60
C GLY A 70 7.45 -16.15 13.36
N GLY A 71 7.03 -16.05 12.09
CA GLY A 71 5.64 -16.03 11.67
C GLY A 71 4.95 -14.67 11.65
N GLU A 72 5.51 -13.65 12.30
CA GLU A 72 4.89 -12.31 12.35
C GLU A 72 5.44 -11.38 11.25
N GLN A 73 4.52 -10.78 10.49
CA GLN A 73 4.88 -9.61 9.68
C GLN A 73 5.23 -8.46 10.63
N PRO A 74 6.24 -7.62 10.30
CA PRO A 74 6.41 -6.36 11.00
C PRO A 74 5.14 -5.54 10.81
N GLY A 75 4.31 -5.54 11.86
CA GLY A 75 3.03 -4.86 11.86
C GLY A 75 3.23 -3.36 11.75
N ARG A 76 2.10 -2.66 11.60
CA ARG A 76 2.06 -1.22 11.87
C ARG A 76 2.69 -0.99 13.27
N PRO A 77 3.65 -0.07 13.42
CA PRO A 77 4.16 0.28 14.75
C PRO A 77 2.99 0.56 15.68
N SER A 78 3.06 0.04 16.90
CA SER A 78 2.10 0.41 17.93
C SER A 78 2.14 1.94 18.10
N ILE A 79 0.96 2.54 18.25
CA ILE A 79 0.90 3.91 18.72
C ILE A 79 1.53 3.88 20.12
N ARG A 80 2.60 4.65 20.34
CA ARG A 80 3.14 4.83 21.69
C ARG A 80 2.06 5.49 22.53
N ASP A 81 1.81 4.97 23.72
CA ASP A 81 0.90 5.63 24.65
C ASP A 81 1.41 7.06 24.93
N ALA A 82 0.46 8.01 25.04
CA ALA A 82 0.76 9.39 25.33
C ALA A 82 1.37 9.51 26.74
N GLY A 83 2.70 9.35 26.83
CA GLY A 83 3.43 9.33 28.11
C GLY A 83 4.82 8.72 28.03
N GLU A 84 5.17 8.00 26.96
CA GLU A 84 6.53 7.47 26.81
C GLU A 84 7.55 8.58 26.49
N PRO A 85 8.61 8.76 27.30
CA PRO A 85 9.67 9.71 26.98
C PRO A 85 10.41 9.26 25.72
N GLN A 86 10.73 10.24 24.87
CA GLN A 86 11.48 10.03 23.64
C GLN A 86 12.96 9.77 23.98
N PRO A 87 13.62 8.77 23.37
CA PRO A 87 15.03 8.47 23.63
C PRO A 87 15.97 9.58 23.15
#